data_AF-A0A1B8PVE1-F1
#
_entry.id   AF-A0A1B8PVE1-F1
#
_cell.length_a   1.000
_cell.length_b   1.000
_cell.length_c   1.000
_cell.angle_alpha   90.00
_cell.angle_beta   90.00
_cell.angle_gamma   90.00
#
_symmetry.space_group_name_H-M   'P 1'
#
loop_
_entity.id
_entity.type
_entity.pdbx_description
1 polymer ?
#
loop_
_entity_poly.entity_id
_entity_poly.type
_entity_poly.pdbx_seq_one_letter_code
_entity_poly.pdbx_strand_id
1 'polypeptide(L)'
;MNIFYDDLFCKENTEDIAFLQEKGYTIQQNNQIKIMSLDEIYANLFSYLDDYKNAGFKFINFPDELISISNDNHQFQCFGKSNSGYFVIDSDENIYFINNKYYSNNLVYEYCFPDINSSQYDKKTINKYSSEFNSGLVIQFVNKNLLDFLNSYSYFLSAIYEIKGNFKSYNQSLSDISKSTAKNLRKKLSKIDTQAVLEYSYWFEMIYTIESVNVSFNFQLAPYQLTGRI
;
A
#
# COMPACT_ATOMS: atom_id res chain seq x y z
N MET A 1 19.00 0.49 -1.74
CA MET A 1 18.06 0.03 -2.81
C MET A 1 17.11 1.18 -3.15
N ASN A 2 16.93 1.54 -4.42
CA ASN A 2 16.02 2.65 -4.78
C ASN A 2 14.59 2.11 -4.97
N ILE A 3 13.66 2.46 -4.07
CA ILE A 3 12.25 2.02 -4.15
C ILE A 3 11.61 2.45 -5.47
N PHE A 4 12.01 3.60 -6.04
CA PHE A 4 11.52 4.07 -7.34
C PHE A 4 12.16 3.34 -8.54
N TYR A 5 13.09 2.43 -8.29
CA TYR A 5 13.71 1.58 -9.31
C TYR A 5 13.08 0.19 -9.27
N ASP A 6 12.51 -0.23 -10.39
CA ASP A 6 11.87 -1.55 -10.52
C ASP A 6 12.80 -2.53 -11.24
N ASP A 7 13.40 -3.44 -10.46
CA ASP A 7 14.30 -4.47 -10.96
C ASP A 7 13.55 -5.54 -11.79
N LEU A 8 12.21 -5.58 -11.75
CA LEU A 8 11.40 -6.54 -12.49
C LEU A 8 11.07 -6.11 -13.92
N PHE A 9 11.11 -4.80 -14.21
CA PHE A 9 10.73 -4.24 -15.52
C PHE A 9 11.81 -3.37 -16.17
N CYS A 10 12.95 -3.12 -15.51
CA CYS A 10 14.03 -2.27 -16.02
C CYS A 10 13.53 -0.91 -16.56
N LYS A 11 12.49 -0.36 -15.93
CA LYS A 11 12.03 1.01 -16.14
C LYS A 11 12.16 1.72 -14.80
N GLU A 12 12.83 2.86 -14.81
CA GLU A 12 12.62 3.83 -13.74
C GLU A 12 11.13 4.13 -13.67
N ASN A 13 10.54 4.18 -12.47
CA ASN A 13 9.20 4.74 -12.29
C ASN A 13 9.23 6.28 -12.48
N THR A 14 9.85 6.74 -13.57
CA THR A 14 9.98 8.14 -13.98
C THR A 14 8.62 8.79 -14.14
N GLU A 15 7.59 8.03 -14.53
CA GLU A 15 6.22 8.52 -14.65
C GLU A 15 5.60 8.88 -13.28
N ASP A 16 5.87 8.10 -12.23
CA ASP A 16 5.35 8.38 -10.89
C ASP A 16 6.10 9.53 -10.23
N ILE A 17 7.43 9.59 -10.41
CA ILE A 17 8.24 10.72 -9.97
C ILE A 17 7.77 12.01 -10.64
N ALA A 18 7.60 11.98 -11.97
CA ALA A 18 7.11 13.13 -12.72
C ALA A 18 5.69 13.54 -12.29
N PHE A 19 4.82 12.56 -12.01
CA PHE A 19 3.48 12.83 -11.49
C PHE A 19 3.52 13.50 -10.12
N LEU A 20 4.32 13.01 -9.18
CA LEU A 20 4.48 13.64 -7.87
C LEU A 20 5.05 15.06 -7.99
N GLN A 21 6.03 15.27 -8.87
CA GLN A 21 6.60 16.59 -9.16
C GLN A 21 5.57 17.55 -9.79
N GLU A 22 4.71 17.08 -10.69
CA GLU A 22 3.58 17.85 -11.24
C GLU A 22 2.62 18.30 -10.14
N LYS A 23 2.44 17.49 -9.09
CA LYS A 23 1.66 17.83 -7.89
C LYS A 23 2.43 18.65 -6.86
N GLY A 24 3.62 19.15 -7.22
CA GLY A 24 4.43 20.05 -6.39
C GLY A 24 5.31 19.35 -5.36
N TYR A 25 5.44 18.03 -5.40
CA TYR A 25 6.32 17.30 -4.49
C TYR A 25 7.77 17.28 -4.98
N THR A 26 8.68 17.58 -4.07
CA THR A 26 10.11 17.35 -4.23
C THR A 26 10.47 15.98 -3.66
N ILE A 27 11.29 15.23 -4.39
CA ILE A 27 11.75 13.90 -3.98
C ILE A 27 13.26 13.97 -3.76
N GLN A 28 13.72 13.58 -2.57
CA GLN A 28 15.14 13.61 -2.20
C GLN A 28 15.55 12.28 -1.56
N GLN A 29 16.57 11.66 -2.11
CA GLN A 29 17.18 10.45 -1.54
C GLN A 29 18.30 10.83 -0.58
N ASN A 30 18.40 10.10 0.51
CA ASN A 30 19.59 10.13 1.33
C ASN A 30 20.65 9.19 0.73
N ASN A 31 21.82 9.75 0.41
CA ASN A 31 22.94 8.99 -0.16
C ASN A 31 24.03 8.67 0.89
N GLN A 32 23.79 9.03 2.16
CA GLN A 32 24.75 8.79 3.24
C GLN A 32 24.40 7.51 3.97
N ILE A 33 25.34 6.56 3.93
CA ILE A 33 25.23 5.29 4.66
C ILE A 33 25.33 5.56 6.16
N LYS A 34 24.34 5.12 6.93
CA LYS A 34 24.37 5.17 8.40
C LYS A 34 24.98 3.88 8.94
N ILE A 35 26.08 4.01 9.69
CA ILE A 35 26.61 2.90 10.50
C ILE A 35 25.71 2.74 11.73
N MET A 36 25.23 1.52 11.97
CA MET A 36 24.33 1.19 13.08
C MET A 36 24.96 0.19 14.04
N SER A 37 24.60 0.31 15.31
CA SER A 37 24.87 -0.71 16.34
C SER A 37 23.95 -1.93 16.16
N LEU A 38 24.28 -3.05 16.82
CA LEU A 38 23.42 -4.24 16.82
C LEU A 38 22.04 -3.96 17.41
N ASP A 39 21.96 -3.16 18.49
CA ASP A 39 20.68 -2.80 19.10
C ASP A 39 19.80 -1.98 18.15
N GLU A 40 20.39 -1.05 17.40
CA GLU A 40 19.67 -0.30 16.35
C GLU A 40 19.21 -1.21 15.21
N ILE A 41 20.01 -2.22 14.83
CA ILE A 41 19.62 -3.21 13.82
C ILE A 41 18.43 -4.05 14.32
N TYR A 42 18.45 -4.50 15.57
CA TYR A 42 17.32 -5.29 16.12
C TYR A 42 16.05 -4.46 16.28
N ALA A 43 16.18 -3.16 16.57
CA ALA A 43 15.06 -2.23 16.68
C ALA A 43 14.51 -1.77 15.31
N ASN A 44 15.24 -2.02 14.21
CA ASN A 44 14.86 -1.56 12.87
C ASN A 44 13.72 -2.40 12.27
N LEU A 45 12.50 -1.89 12.40
CA LEU A 45 11.28 -2.53 11.90
C LEU A 45 11.25 -2.73 10.38
N PHE A 46 11.94 -1.90 9.59
CA PHE A 46 11.97 -2.03 8.13
C PHE A 46 12.53 -3.39 7.69
N SER A 47 13.53 -3.90 8.42
CA SER A 47 14.18 -5.18 8.10
C SER A 47 13.27 -6.42 8.26
N TYR A 48 12.10 -6.27 8.90
CA TYR A 48 11.12 -7.34 9.07
C TYR A 48 10.00 -7.32 8.01
N LEU A 49 10.02 -6.36 7.09
CA LEU A 49 9.05 -6.27 6.00
C LEU A 49 9.48 -7.15 4.83
N ASP A 50 8.67 -8.16 4.51
CA ASP A 50 8.90 -9.03 3.37
C ASP A 50 8.38 -8.40 2.06
N ASP A 51 9.21 -8.41 1.02
CA ASP A 51 8.77 -8.12 -0.34
C ASP A 51 7.72 -9.14 -0.80
N TYR A 52 6.68 -8.68 -1.51
CA TYR A 52 5.66 -9.55 -2.11
C TYR A 52 5.41 -9.17 -3.56
N LYS A 53 6.20 -9.82 -4.43
CA LYS A 53 6.28 -9.59 -5.89
C LYS A 53 4.93 -9.51 -6.61
N ASN A 54 3.94 -10.34 -6.23
CA ASN A 54 2.67 -10.41 -6.97
C ASN A 54 1.82 -9.14 -6.88
N ALA A 55 1.99 -8.37 -5.81
CA ALA A 55 1.36 -7.07 -5.64
C ALA A 55 2.37 -5.91 -5.75
N GLY A 56 3.60 -6.22 -6.20
CA GLY A 56 4.68 -5.24 -6.34
C GLY A 56 5.20 -4.69 -5.03
N PHE A 57 4.91 -5.34 -3.89
CA PHE A 57 5.41 -4.87 -2.61
C PHE A 57 6.93 -4.95 -2.57
N LYS A 58 7.56 -3.82 -2.30
CA LYS A 58 9.00 -3.67 -2.11
C LYS A 58 9.27 -2.68 -0.99
N PHE A 59 10.08 -3.04 -0.01
CA PHE A 59 10.39 -2.20 1.15
C PHE A 59 11.89 -1.94 1.27
N ILE A 60 12.26 -0.85 1.95
CA ILE A 60 13.65 -0.62 2.36
C ILE A 60 14.02 -1.58 3.48
N ASN A 61 15.32 -1.82 3.64
CA ASN A 61 15.86 -2.59 4.74
C ASN A 61 16.45 -1.71 5.83
N PHE A 62 16.89 -0.49 5.50
CA PHE A 62 17.62 0.37 6.42
C PHE A 62 17.01 1.79 6.50
N PRO A 63 17.01 2.43 7.68
CA PRO A 63 16.41 3.76 7.84
C PRO A 63 17.05 4.86 6.97
N ASP A 64 18.33 4.73 6.63
CA ASP A 64 19.04 5.65 5.75
C ASP A 64 18.63 5.51 4.27
N GLU A 65 17.86 4.49 3.91
CA GLU A 65 17.26 4.34 2.58
C GLU A 65 15.90 5.07 2.43
N LEU A 66 15.40 5.71 3.49
CA LEU A 66 14.18 6.51 3.43
C LEU A 66 14.32 7.63 2.39
N ILE A 67 13.26 7.80 1.59
CA ILE A 67 13.22 8.81 0.53
C ILE A 67 12.27 9.92 0.95
N SER A 68 12.77 11.14 1.05
CA SER A 68 11.94 12.30 1.41
C SER A 68 11.05 12.66 0.23
N ILE A 69 9.75 12.81 0.50
CA ILE A 69 8.75 13.31 -0.44
C ILE A 69 8.04 14.46 0.25
N SER A 70 8.18 15.68 -0.26
CA SER A 70 7.64 16.84 0.44
C SER A 70 7.18 17.98 -0.46
N ASN A 71 6.21 18.73 0.04
CA ASN A 71 5.78 20.02 -0.50
C ASN A 71 5.45 20.96 0.66
N ASP A 72 4.81 22.10 0.37
CA ASP A 72 4.47 23.10 1.39
C ASP A 72 3.47 22.58 2.45
N ASN A 73 2.68 21.55 2.11
CA ASN A 73 1.62 21.01 2.96
C ASN A 73 2.03 19.72 3.69
N HIS A 74 2.93 18.94 3.09
CA HIS A 74 3.27 17.60 3.54
C HIS A 74 4.77 17.37 3.58
N GLN A 75 5.20 16.67 4.62
CA GLN A 75 6.56 16.18 4.79
C GLN A 75 6.48 14.68 5.07
N PHE A 76 6.88 13.88 4.08
CA PHE A 76 6.78 12.44 4.13
C PHE A 76 8.15 11.77 3.94
N GLN A 77 8.29 10.59 4.53
CA GLN A 77 9.40 9.67 4.25
C GLN A 77 8.86 8.36 3.65
N CYS A 78 9.24 8.06 2.43
CA CYS A 78 8.85 6.86 1.70
C CYS A 78 9.75 5.68 2.08
N PHE A 79 9.11 4.56 2.43
CA PHE A 79 9.78 3.33 2.87
C PHE A 79 9.34 2.08 2.10
N GLY A 80 8.38 2.21 1.18
CA GLY A 80 8.00 1.08 0.34
C GLY A 80 7.10 1.47 -0.82
N LYS A 81 6.85 0.51 -1.69
CA LYS A 81 5.91 0.64 -2.82
C LYS A 81 5.06 -0.61 -2.98
N SER A 82 4.02 -0.47 -3.80
CA SER A 82 3.27 -1.56 -4.41
C SER A 82 2.97 -1.21 -5.88
N ASN A 83 2.28 -2.09 -6.61
CA ASN A 83 1.84 -1.83 -7.98
C ASN A 83 0.95 -0.58 -8.12
N SER A 84 0.33 -0.10 -7.03
CA SER A 84 -0.61 1.01 -7.04
C SER A 84 -0.07 2.30 -6.44
N GLY A 85 1.17 2.34 -5.93
CA GLY A 85 1.68 3.54 -5.23
C GLY A 85 2.74 3.27 -4.18
N TYR A 86 2.86 4.20 -3.22
CA TYR A 86 3.99 4.30 -2.28
C TYR A 86 3.52 4.40 -0.83
N PHE A 87 4.21 3.69 0.07
CA PHE A 87 4.02 3.81 1.51
C PHE A 87 4.92 4.89 2.09
N VAL A 88 4.33 5.78 2.86
CA VAL A 88 5.00 6.93 3.44
C VAL A 88 4.68 7.11 4.91
N ILE A 89 5.60 7.72 5.65
CA ILE A 89 5.47 8.09 7.06
C ILE A 89 5.44 9.62 7.17
N ASP A 90 4.50 10.19 7.92
CA ASP A 90 4.49 11.63 8.25
C ASP A 90 5.33 11.95 9.50
N SER A 91 5.40 13.24 9.85
CA SER A 91 6.11 13.72 11.03
C SER A 91 5.54 13.22 12.37
N ASP A 92 4.28 12.78 12.38
CA ASP A 92 3.58 12.23 13.54
C ASP A 92 3.65 10.68 13.56
N GLU A 93 4.54 10.11 12.75
CA GLU A 93 4.76 8.66 12.53
C GLU A 93 3.59 7.91 11.89
N ASN A 94 2.53 8.60 11.44
CA ASN A 94 1.41 7.95 10.77
C ASN A 94 1.82 7.49 9.38
N ILE A 95 1.30 6.32 9.00
CA ILE A 95 1.54 5.67 7.73
C ILE A 95 0.40 5.98 6.77
N TYR A 96 0.76 6.46 5.59
CA TYR A 96 -0.16 6.68 4.48
C TYR A 96 0.29 5.94 3.23
N PHE A 97 -0.63 5.83 2.28
CA PHE A 97 -0.38 5.30 0.96
C PHE A 97 -0.70 6.38 -0.07
N ILE A 98 0.31 6.78 -0.85
CA ILE A 98 0.15 7.71 -1.97
C ILE A 98 -0.06 6.88 -3.23
N ASN A 99 -1.25 6.98 -3.81
CA ASN A 99 -1.56 6.28 -5.06
C ASN A 99 -0.77 6.86 -6.23
N ASN A 100 -0.34 6.00 -7.14
CA ASN A 100 0.34 6.40 -8.36
C ASN A 100 -0.64 7.09 -9.33
N LYS A 101 -0.12 7.58 -10.46
CA LYS A 101 -0.91 8.32 -11.46
C LYS A 101 -2.14 7.56 -11.95
N TYR A 102 -2.01 6.26 -12.22
CA TYR A 102 -3.09 5.45 -12.78
C TYR A 102 -4.24 5.27 -11.79
N TYR A 103 -3.91 4.93 -10.55
CA TYR A 103 -4.93 4.73 -9.52
C TYR A 103 -5.47 6.06 -9.00
N SER A 104 -4.66 7.11 -8.94
CA SER A 104 -5.14 8.45 -8.59
C SER A 104 -6.14 9.00 -9.61
N ASN A 105 -5.95 8.77 -10.91
CA ASN A 105 -6.88 9.24 -11.93
C ASN A 105 -8.15 8.37 -12.04
N ASN A 106 -8.05 7.06 -11.82
CA ASN A 106 -9.18 6.13 -11.93
C ASN A 106 -10.07 6.09 -10.66
N LEU A 107 -9.55 6.42 -9.48
CA LEU A 107 -10.31 6.39 -8.23
C LEU A 107 -11.18 7.63 -7.98
N VAL A 108 -10.98 8.72 -8.74
CA VAL A 108 -11.67 10.00 -8.51
C VAL A 108 -13.16 9.97 -8.85
N TYR A 109 -13.69 8.95 -9.56
CA TYR A 109 -15.07 9.04 -10.07
C TYR A 109 -16.08 7.94 -9.73
N GLU A 110 -15.72 6.73 -9.27
CA GLU A 110 -16.75 5.69 -9.05
C GLU A 110 -16.78 5.00 -7.68
N TYR A 111 -15.68 4.96 -6.92
CA TYR A 111 -15.64 4.15 -5.68
C TYR A 111 -15.41 4.96 -4.40
N CYS A 112 -14.72 6.10 -4.46
CA CYS A 112 -14.36 6.85 -3.25
C CYS A 112 -15.49 7.72 -2.66
N PHE A 113 -16.57 8.01 -3.39
CA PHE A 113 -17.69 8.83 -2.88
C PHE A 113 -19.05 8.57 -3.56
N PRO A 114 -19.80 7.51 -3.23
CA PRO A 114 -21.24 7.57 -3.33
C PRO A 114 -21.74 8.37 -2.11
N ASP A 115 -22.05 9.65 -2.34
CA ASP A 115 -22.61 10.61 -1.37
C ASP A 115 -21.71 11.07 -0.21
N ILE A 116 -21.09 12.24 -0.40
CA ILE A 116 -20.45 13.08 0.64
C ILE A 116 -21.43 13.47 1.79
N ASN A 117 -22.74 13.27 1.59
CA ASN A 117 -23.79 13.57 2.55
C ASN A 117 -24.24 12.37 3.41
N SER A 118 -23.70 11.17 3.20
CA SER A 118 -24.05 10.01 4.03
C SER A 118 -23.39 10.12 5.42
N SER A 119 -24.16 9.88 6.48
CA SER A 119 -23.82 10.24 7.87
C SER A 119 -22.82 9.32 8.56
N GLN A 120 -22.01 8.53 7.82
CA GLN A 120 -21.12 7.52 8.38
C GLN A 120 -19.65 7.92 8.50
N TYR A 121 -19.27 9.12 8.04
CA TYR A 121 -17.86 9.49 7.92
C TYR A 121 -17.34 10.41 9.03
N ASP A 122 -16.07 10.22 9.41
CA ASP A 122 -15.35 11.22 10.18
C ASP A 122 -15.03 12.42 9.28
N LYS A 123 -15.74 13.53 9.49
CA LYS A 123 -15.57 14.79 8.77
C LYS A 123 -14.11 15.27 8.80
N LYS A 124 -13.33 14.91 9.82
CA LYS A 124 -11.92 15.30 9.94
C LYS A 124 -11.05 14.61 8.88
N THR A 125 -11.32 13.33 8.61
CA THR A 125 -10.62 12.53 7.59
C THR A 125 -10.96 13.02 6.19
N ILE A 126 -12.24 13.24 5.89
CA ILE A 126 -12.68 13.78 4.59
C ILE A 126 -12.05 15.15 4.34
N ASN A 127 -12.09 16.05 5.33
CA ASN A 127 -11.53 17.39 5.17
C ASN A 127 -10.02 17.36 4.96
N LYS A 128 -9.29 16.47 5.64
CA LYS A 128 -7.83 16.32 5.50
C LYS A 128 -7.40 15.91 4.10
N TYR A 129 -8.20 15.11 3.39
CA TYR A 129 -7.84 14.57 2.06
C TYR A 129 -8.53 15.25 0.88
N SER A 130 -9.55 16.07 1.15
CA SER A 130 -10.35 16.72 0.10
C SER A 130 -9.53 17.60 -0.85
N SER A 131 -8.49 18.28 -0.35
CA SER A 131 -7.57 19.09 -1.17
C SER A 131 -6.74 18.24 -2.12
N GLU A 132 -6.30 17.08 -1.68
CA GLU A 132 -5.43 16.16 -2.40
C GLU A 132 -6.24 15.49 -3.51
N PHE A 133 -7.46 15.04 -3.21
CA PHE A 133 -8.39 14.54 -4.22
C PHE A 133 -8.66 15.59 -5.30
N ASN A 134 -8.89 16.85 -4.92
CA ASN A 134 -9.08 17.95 -5.87
C ASN A 134 -7.83 18.21 -6.72
N SER A 135 -6.63 17.95 -6.20
CA SER A 135 -5.38 18.02 -6.97
C SER A 135 -5.16 16.81 -7.89
N GLY A 136 -6.01 15.79 -7.80
CA GLY A 136 -5.88 14.53 -8.53
C GLY A 136 -4.86 13.57 -7.92
N LEU A 137 -4.53 13.72 -6.63
CA LEU A 137 -3.63 12.87 -5.86
C LEU A 137 -4.40 12.18 -4.75
N VAL A 138 -4.37 10.85 -4.68
CA VAL A 138 -5.09 10.12 -3.63
C VAL A 138 -4.12 9.66 -2.54
N ILE A 139 -4.31 10.17 -1.33
CA ILE A 139 -3.56 9.77 -0.13
C ILE A 139 -4.52 9.06 0.84
N GLN A 140 -4.19 7.83 1.21
CA GLN A 140 -5.01 7.01 2.10
C GLN A 140 -4.31 6.76 3.42
N PHE A 141 -5.07 6.79 4.52
CA PHE A 141 -4.57 6.32 5.81
C PHE A 141 -4.34 4.81 5.79
N VAL A 142 -3.23 4.36 6.38
CA VAL A 142 -2.85 2.95 6.47
C VAL A 142 -2.83 2.50 7.92
N ASN A 143 -2.00 3.13 8.76
CA ASN A 143 -1.83 2.80 10.18
C ASN A 143 -1.25 4.00 10.93
N LYS A 144 -1.46 4.07 12.25
CA LYS A 144 -0.90 5.14 13.10
C LYS A 144 0.62 5.10 13.31
N ASN A 145 1.30 3.97 13.05
CA ASN A 145 2.76 3.83 13.13
C ASN A 145 3.27 2.61 12.34
N LEU A 146 4.59 2.51 12.22
CA LEU A 146 5.27 1.46 11.46
C LEU A 146 5.11 0.05 12.08
N LEU A 147 5.01 -0.07 13.40
CA LEU A 147 4.80 -1.37 14.06
C LEU A 147 3.41 -1.92 13.76
N ASP A 148 2.39 -1.06 13.80
CA ASP A 148 1.03 -1.44 13.43
C ASP A 148 0.92 -1.75 11.95
N PHE A 149 1.65 -1.03 11.09
CA PHE A 149 1.78 -1.38 9.68
C PHE A 149 2.39 -2.76 9.49
N LEU A 150 3.53 -3.06 10.14
CA LEU A 150 4.19 -4.36 10.07
C LEU A 150 3.22 -5.47 10.48
N ASN A 151 2.53 -5.33 11.62
CA ASN A 151 1.56 -6.29 12.10
C ASN A 151 0.38 -6.48 11.12
N SER A 152 -0.17 -5.38 10.59
CA SER A 152 -1.25 -5.42 9.61
C SER A 152 -0.82 -6.12 8.32
N TYR A 153 0.36 -5.77 7.81
CA TYR A 153 0.94 -6.34 6.60
C TYR A 153 1.25 -7.83 6.75
N SER A 154 1.82 -8.25 7.88
CA SER A 154 2.05 -9.67 8.17
C SER A 154 0.73 -10.46 8.20
N TYR A 155 -0.35 -9.91 8.77
CA TYR A 155 -1.65 -10.56 8.73
C TYR A 155 -2.25 -10.61 7.33
N PHE A 156 -2.05 -9.57 6.53
CA PHE A 156 -2.46 -9.56 5.13
C PHE A 156 -1.72 -10.63 4.32
N LEU A 157 -0.40 -10.74 4.44
CA LEU A 157 0.36 -11.81 3.79
C LEU A 157 -0.10 -13.19 4.27
N SER A 158 -0.29 -13.37 5.58
CA SER A 158 -0.81 -14.62 6.14
C SER A 158 -2.18 -14.99 5.56
N ALA A 159 -3.09 -14.03 5.39
CA ALA A 159 -4.38 -14.23 4.76
C ALA A 159 -4.26 -14.70 3.30
N ILE A 160 -3.34 -14.10 2.52
CA ILE A 160 -3.06 -14.53 1.14
C ILE A 160 -2.60 -16.00 1.13
N TYR A 161 -1.67 -16.37 2.00
CA TYR A 161 -1.14 -17.73 2.05
C TYR A 161 -2.15 -18.74 2.61
N GLU A 162 -3.03 -18.34 3.52
CA GLU A 162 -4.15 -19.15 4.00
C GLU A 162 -5.08 -19.53 2.85
N ILE A 163 -5.43 -18.58 1.98
CA ILE A 163 -6.26 -18.86 0.81
C ILE A 163 -5.53 -19.77 -0.17
N LYS A 164 -4.24 -19.50 -0.45
CA LYS A 164 -3.41 -20.36 -1.32
C LYS A 164 -3.33 -21.80 -0.79
N GLY A 165 -3.13 -21.98 0.51
CA GLY A 165 -3.01 -23.28 1.15
C GLY A 165 -4.31 -24.09 1.13
N ASN A 166 -5.47 -23.43 1.04
CA ASN A 166 -6.78 -24.08 0.98
C ASN A 166 -7.37 -24.12 -0.43
N PHE A 167 -6.58 -23.79 -1.46
CA PHE A 167 -7.01 -23.82 -2.86
C PHE A 167 -7.32 -25.25 -3.32
N LYS A 168 -8.60 -25.57 -3.50
CA LYS A 168 -9.06 -26.89 -4.01
C LYS A 168 -9.39 -26.87 -5.50
N SER A 169 -10.14 -25.85 -5.95
CA SER A 169 -10.47 -25.60 -7.36
C SER A 169 -10.94 -24.15 -7.57
N TYR A 170 -10.80 -23.62 -8.78
CA TYR A 170 -10.97 -22.18 -9.11
C TYR A 170 -12.39 -21.62 -8.87
N ASN A 171 -13.45 -22.43 -9.02
CA ASN A 171 -14.79 -21.88 -9.28
C ASN A 171 -15.79 -21.86 -8.11
N GLN A 172 -15.58 -22.57 -6.99
CA GLN A 172 -16.59 -22.57 -5.92
C GLN A 172 -16.00 -22.59 -4.51
N SER A 173 -14.92 -23.34 -4.29
CA SER A 173 -14.26 -23.37 -2.98
C SER A 173 -13.57 -22.04 -2.63
N LEU A 174 -13.20 -21.23 -3.63
CA LEU A 174 -12.34 -20.08 -3.43
C LEU A 174 -13.07 -18.86 -2.85
N SER A 175 -14.33 -18.63 -3.24
CA SER A 175 -15.08 -17.45 -2.78
C SER A 175 -15.48 -17.54 -1.31
N ASP A 176 -15.86 -18.71 -0.81
CA ASP A 176 -16.21 -18.91 0.60
C ASP A 176 -14.99 -18.79 1.51
N ILE A 177 -13.85 -19.38 1.09
CA ILE A 177 -12.59 -19.26 1.82
C ILE A 177 -12.18 -17.78 1.85
N SER A 178 -12.12 -17.11 0.70
CA SER A 178 -11.80 -15.68 0.59
C SER A 178 -12.66 -14.81 1.50
N LYS A 179 -13.99 -14.99 1.51
CA LYS A 179 -14.89 -14.26 2.41
C LYS A 179 -14.60 -14.51 3.87
N SER A 180 -14.38 -15.77 4.25
CA SER A 180 -14.07 -16.14 5.64
C SER A 180 -12.72 -15.57 6.10
N THR A 181 -11.70 -15.62 5.24
CA THR A 181 -10.38 -15.06 5.46
C THR A 181 -10.45 -13.53 5.55
N ALA A 182 -11.15 -12.86 4.64
CA ALA A 182 -11.36 -11.41 4.65
C ALA A 182 -12.02 -10.95 5.96
N LYS A 183 -13.06 -11.67 6.42
CA LYS A 183 -13.73 -11.40 7.70
C LYS A 183 -12.79 -11.57 8.90
N ASN A 184 -11.93 -12.59 8.88
CA ASN A 184 -10.94 -12.81 9.93
C ASN A 184 -9.86 -11.72 9.92
N LEU A 185 -9.34 -11.39 8.73
CA LEU A 185 -8.37 -10.32 8.55
C LEU A 185 -8.93 -9.00 9.07
N ARG A 186 -10.14 -8.60 8.66
CA ARG A 186 -10.80 -7.39 9.16
C ARG A 186 -10.82 -7.35 10.69
N LYS A 187 -11.23 -8.44 11.35
CA LYS A 187 -11.23 -8.52 12.83
C LYS A 187 -9.85 -8.34 13.45
N LYS A 188 -8.80 -8.90 12.84
CA LYS A 188 -7.42 -8.75 13.31
C LYS A 188 -6.95 -7.30 13.16
N LEU A 189 -7.17 -6.71 11.98
CA LEU A 189 -6.78 -5.33 11.69
C LEU A 189 -7.51 -4.32 12.57
N SER A 190 -8.83 -4.50 12.81
CA SER A 190 -9.59 -3.63 13.71
C SER A 190 -9.09 -3.64 15.16
N LYS A 191 -8.40 -4.71 15.59
CA LYS A 191 -7.79 -4.77 16.94
C LYS A 191 -6.46 -4.03 17.01
N ILE A 192 -5.73 -3.93 15.89
CA ILE A 192 -4.49 -3.17 15.78
C ILE A 192 -4.84 -1.68 15.77
N ASP A 193 -5.68 -1.31 14.83
CA ASP A 193 -6.08 0.08 14.59
C ASP A 193 -7.48 0.10 13.98
N THR A 194 -8.44 0.67 14.70
CA THR A 194 -9.82 0.77 14.23
C THR A 194 -9.96 1.70 13.03
N GLN A 195 -9.12 2.74 12.93
CA GLN A 195 -9.16 3.67 11.79
C GLN A 195 -8.62 3.00 10.52
N ALA A 196 -7.67 2.08 10.68
CA ALA A 196 -7.05 1.35 9.59
C ALA A 196 -8.04 0.49 8.79
N VAL A 197 -9.24 0.19 9.29
CA VAL A 197 -10.26 -0.62 8.58
C VAL A 197 -11.51 0.15 8.16
N LEU A 198 -11.56 1.46 8.41
CA LEU A 198 -12.67 2.30 7.97
C LEU A 198 -12.70 2.37 6.44
N GLU A 199 -13.88 2.65 5.89
CA GLU A 199 -14.02 2.87 4.44
C GLU A 199 -12.99 3.92 3.97
N TYR A 200 -12.41 3.66 2.79
CA TYR A 200 -11.35 4.45 2.16
C TYR A 200 -9.97 4.42 2.82
N SER A 201 -9.80 3.68 3.92
CA SER A 201 -8.46 3.30 4.37
C SER A 201 -7.82 2.32 3.38
N TYR A 202 -6.50 2.25 3.41
CA TYR A 202 -5.77 1.29 2.58
C TYR A 202 -6.19 -0.16 2.83
N TRP A 203 -6.34 -0.56 4.11
CA TRP A 203 -6.67 -1.95 4.40
C TRP A 203 -8.11 -2.33 4.09
N PHE A 204 -9.04 -1.36 4.05
CA PHE A 204 -10.39 -1.64 3.58
C PHE A 204 -10.37 -2.18 2.14
N GLU A 205 -9.61 -1.54 1.25
CA GLU A 205 -9.41 -1.98 -0.13
C GLU A 205 -8.70 -3.34 -0.21
N MET A 206 -7.71 -3.57 0.63
CA MET A 206 -6.99 -4.85 0.67
C MET A 206 -7.90 -6.01 1.15
N ILE A 207 -8.76 -5.75 2.14
CA ILE A 207 -9.78 -6.72 2.58
C ILE A 207 -10.76 -7.01 1.45
N TYR A 208 -11.24 -5.98 0.75
CA TYR A 208 -12.16 -6.13 -0.39
C TYR A 208 -11.52 -6.94 -1.52
N THR A 209 -10.23 -6.70 -1.81
CA THR A 209 -9.45 -7.47 -2.79
C THR A 209 -9.38 -8.95 -2.42
N ILE A 210 -9.20 -9.27 -1.13
CA ILE A 210 -9.23 -10.65 -0.62
C ILE A 210 -10.62 -11.26 -0.80
N GLU A 211 -11.66 -10.54 -0.39
CA GLU A 211 -13.06 -11.00 -0.43
C GLU A 211 -13.56 -11.27 -1.84
N SER A 212 -13.20 -10.41 -2.79
CA SER A 212 -13.58 -10.50 -4.21
C SER A 212 -12.76 -11.50 -5.02
N VAL A 213 -11.83 -12.23 -4.39
CA VAL A 213 -10.92 -13.18 -5.05
C VAL A 213 -10.01 -12.49 -6.08
N ASN A 214 -9.83 -11.17 -5.96
CA ASN A 214 -8.99 -10.38 -6.86
C ASN A 214 -7.52 -10.34 -6.41
N VAL A 215 -7.13 -11.22 -5.48
CA VAL A 215 -5.75 -11.35 -5.05
C VAL A 215 -4.97 -12.03 -6.18
N SER A 216 -3.90 -11.38 -6.65
CA SER A 216 -2.96 -11.95 -7.63
C SER A 216 -2.29 -13.22 -7.09
N PHE A 217 -2.93 -14.37 -7.27
CA PHE A 217 -2.49 -15.66 -6.72
C PHE A 217 -1.32 -16.33 -7.45
N ASN A 218 -0.64 -15.63 -8.38
CA ASN A 218 0.38 -16.07 -9.36
C ASN A 218 -0.14 -16.21 -10.80
N PHE A 219 -1.44 -16.04 -11.06
CA PHE A 219 -1.93 -16.12 -12.43
C PHE A 219 -1.66 -14.80 -13.17
N GLN A 220 -0.54 -14.77 -13.89
CA GLN A 220 -0.28 -13.72 -14.87
C GLN A 220 -0.68 -14.27 -16.24
N LEU A 221 -1.70 -13.68 -16.86
CA LEU A 221 -2.13 -14.05 -18.22
C LEU A 221 -1.06 -13.66 -19.26
N ALA A 222 -0.37 -12.54 -19.02
CA ALA A 222 0.56 -11.93 -19.97
C ALA A 222 1.71 -12.88 -20.41
N PRO A 223 2.41 -13.62 -19.53
CA PRO A 223 3.39 -14.60 -19.96
C PRO A 223 2.84 -15.68 -20.89
N TYR A 224 1.59 -16.11 -20.72
CA TYR A 224 0.98 -17.11 -21.60
C TYR A 224 0.69 -16.52 -22.98
N GLN A 225 0.16 -15.29 -23.03
CA GLN A 225 -0.10 -14.56 -24.29
C GLN A 225 1.20 -14.26 -25.03
N LEU A 226 2.22 -13.77 -24.32
CA LEU A 226 3.54 -13.44 -24.90
C LEU A 226 4.30 -14.67 -25.40
N THR A 227 3.99 -15.85 -24.88
CA THR A 227 4.62 -17.11 -25.30
C THR A 227 3.75 -17.95 -26.23
N GLY A 228 2.61 -17.42 -26.69
CA GLY A 228 1.68 -18.12 -27.60
C GLY A 228 1.07 -19.38 -27.00
N ARG A 229 1.04 -19.50 -25.67
CA ARG A 229 0.40 -20.61 -24.94
C ARG A 229 -1.11 -20.42 -24.81
N ILE A 230 -1.59 -19.21 -25.09
CA ILE A 230 -2.98 -18.78 -25.30
C ILE A 230 -3.00 -17.62 -26.31
#